data_AF-K6USZ0-F1
#
_entry.id   AF-K6USZ0-F1
#
_cell.length_a   1.000
_cell.length_b   1.000
_cell.length_c   1.000
_cell.angle_alpha   90.00
_cell.angle_beta   90.00
_cell.angle_gamma   90.00
#
_symmetry.space_group_name_H-M   'P 1'
#
loop_
_entity.id
_entity.type
_entity.pdbx_description
1 polymer ?
#
loop_
_entity_poly.entity_id
_entity_poly.type
_entity_poly.pdbx_seq_one_letter_code
_entity_poly.pdbx_strand_id
1 'polypeptide(L)'
;MANNVVEEKQKKAGFCRRLCSGVYHALKGPSITHSVLFGICGGLFYYGAYYGYRYMKISFFDTMHVSNESRRRFMEKQMLFYNDMGYNLSMKYIGNLCKYYDPVALRLPFQPL
;
A
#
# COMPACT_ATOMS: atom_id res chain seq x y z
N MET A 1 -33.40 55.30 25.04
CA MET A 1 -33.19 54.04 24.29
C MET A 1 -31.81 53.95 23.61
N ALA A 2 -31.10 55.05 23.32
CA ALA A 2 -29.79 55.00 22.65
C ALA A 2 -28.63 54.47 23.54
N ASN A 3 -28.66 54.70 24.86
CA ASN A 3 -27.55 54.33 25.74
C ASN A 3 -27.36 52.81 25.89
N ASN A 4 -28.45 52.03 25.84
CA ASN A 4 -28.39 50.57 25.97
C ASN A 4 -27.75 49.89 24.74
N VAL A 5 -27.88 50.49 23.56
CA VAL A 5 -27.33 49.95 22.29
C VAL A 5 -25.82 50.16 22.20
N VAL A 6 -25.29 51.24 22.78
CA VAL A 6 -23.85 51.53 22.82
C VAL A 6 -23.13 50.60 23.80
N GLU A 7 -23.71 50.33 24.97
CA GLU A 7 -23.15 49.39 25.95
C GLU A 7 -23.11 47.94 25.44
N GLU A 8 -24.14 47.48 24.72
CA GLU A 8 -24.13 46.13 24.14
C GLU A 8 -23.06 45.95 23.05
N LYS A 9 -22.84 46.97 22.21
CA LYS A 9 -21.78 46.93 21.19
C LYS A 9 -20.38 46.90 21.81
N GLN A 10 -20.14 47.66 22.88
CA GLN A 10 -18.86 47.64 23.60
C GLN A 10 -18.63 46.30 24.32
N LYS A 11 -19.66 45.70 24.94
CA LYS A 11 -19.57 44.37 25.57
C LYS A 11 -19.27 43.26 24.55
N LYS A 12 -19.91 43.28 23.36
CA LYS A 12 -19.65 42.31 22.28
C LYS A 12 -18.23 42.44 21.70
N ALA A 13 -17.74 43.67 21.51
CA ALA A 13 -16.37 43.91 21.05
C ALA A 13 -15.31 43.47 22.08
N GLY A 14 -15.57 43.66 23.39
CA GLY A 14 -14.71 43.18 24.47
C GLY A 14 -14.69 41.65 24.63
N PHE A 15 -15.83 40.99 24.42
CA PHE A 15 -15.94 39.52 24.47
C PHE A 15 -15.21 38.85 23.29
N CYS A 16 -15.35 39.41 22.08
CA CYS A 16 -14.63 38.91 20.89
C CYS A 16 -13.11 39.10 21.02
N ARG A 17 -12.65 40.22 21.58
CA ARG A 17 -11.22 40.44 21.90
C ARG A 17 -10.70 39.48 22.98
N ARG A 18 -11.50 39.11 23.99
CA ARG A 18 -11.11 38.12 25.03
C ARG A 18 -11.01 36.70 24.48
N LEU A 19 -11.90 36.30 23.58
CA LEU A 19 -11.82 35.02 22.88
C LEU A 19 -10.59 34.97 21.96
N CYS A 20 -10.36 36.01 21.16
CA CYS A 20 -9.16 36.11 20.32
C CYS A 20 -7.87 36.15 21.15
N SER A 21 -7.85 36.82 22.30
CA SER A 21 -6.66 36.83 23.18
C SER A 21 -6.43 35.49 23.87
N GLY A 22 -7.48 34.75 24.22
CA GLY A 22 -7.39 33.40 24.79
C GLY A 22 -6.84 32.38 23.79
N VAL A 23 -7.30 32.44 22.54
CA VAL A 23 -6.77 31.63 21.43
C VAL A 23 -5.31 32.01 21.12
N TYR A 24 -4.97 33.30 21.14
CA TYR A 24 -3.58 33.76 21.00
C TYR A 24 -2.68 33.31 22.15
N HIS A 25 -3.17 33.30 23.40
CA HIS A 25 -2.43 32.77 24.54
C HIS A 25 -2.26 31.24 24.48
N ALA A 26 -3.25 30.53 23.94
CA ALA A 26 -3.18 29.09 23.70
C ALA A 26 -2.24 28.69 22.55
N LEU A 27 -2.04 29.59 21.57
CA LEU A 27 -1.14 29.42 20.42
C LEU A 27 0.28 29.93 20.64
N LYS A 28 0.49 30.89 21.55
CA LYS A 28 1.78 31.60 21.70
C LYS A 28 2.33 31.61 23.13
N GLY A 29 1.51 31.31 24.14
CA GLY A 29 1.92 31.21 25.54
C GLY A 29 2.22 29.77 25.97
N PRO A 30 3.02 29.56 27.03
CA PRO A 30 3.28 28.23 27.58
C PRO A 30 2.00 27.68 28.24
N SER A 31 1.22 26.91 27.49
CA SER A 31 0.00 26.25 27.96
C SER A 31 -0.01 24.76 27.59
N ILE A 32 -0.84 23.97 28.28
CA ILE A 32 -1.03 22.53 27.98
C ILE A 32 -1.46 22.32 26.51
N THR A 33 -2.30 23.21 25.98
CA THR A 33 -2.74 23.16 24.58
C THR A 33 -1.61 23.40 23.59
N HIS A 34 -0.67 24.29 23.91
CA HIS A 34 0.51 24.53 23.09
C HIS A 34 1.43 23.30 23.06
N SER A 35 1.59 22.59 24.18
CA SER A 35 2.37 21.34 24.24
C SER A 35 1.75 20.22 23.41
N VAL A 36 0.42 20.06 23.44
CA VAL A 36 -0.29 19.08 22.60
C VAL A 36 -0.15 19.41 21.12
N LEU A 37 -0.34 20.68 20.75
CA LEU A 37 -0.17 21.14 19.36
C LEU A 37 1.27 20.92 18.87
N PHE A 38 2.26 21.24 19.71
CA PHE A 38 3.67 21.01 19.40
C PHE A 38 3.98 19.52 19.22
N GLY A 39 3.38 18.63 20.03
CA GLY A 39 3.48 17.19 19.86
C GLY A 39 2.92 16.70 18.51
N ILE A 40 1.76 17.21 18.11
CA ILE A 40 1.15 16.88 16.80
C ILE A 40 2.04 17.38 15.65
N CYS A 41 2.49 18.64 15.71
CA CYS A 41 3.39 19.20 14.71
C CYS A 41 4.73 18.46 14.65
N GLY A 42 5.27 18.06 15.80
CA GLY A 42 6.48 17.25 15.89
C GLY A 42 6.31 15.89 15.24
N GLY A 43 5.16 15.22 15.46
CA GLY A 43 4.82 13.97 14.80
C GLY A 43 4.72 14.11 13.27
N LEU A 44 4.02 15.15 12.80
CA LEU A 44 3.91 15.45 11.37
C LEU A 44 5.27 15.74 10.74
N PHE A 45 6.11 16.53 11.43
CA PHE A 45 7.46 16.84 10.95
C PHE A 45 8.35 15.60 10.91
N TYR A 46 8.30 14.76 11.94
CA TYR A 46 9.08 13.52 12.00
C TYR A 46 8.73 12.56 10.85
N TYR A 47 7.43 12.30 10.63
CA TYR A 47 7.00 11.47 9.52
C TYR A 47 7.29 12.14 8.16
N GLY A 48 7.14 13.46 8.05
CA GLY A 48 7.52 14.21 6.85
C GLY A 48 9.00 14.03 6.50
N ALA A 49 9.89 14.17 7.48
CA ALA A 49 11.32 13.94 7.32
C ALA A 49 11.63 12.47 6.98
N TYR A 50 10.92 11.52 7.60
CA TYR A 50 11.05 10.09 7.28
C TYR A 50 10.68 9.79 5.82
N TYR A 51 9.56 10.32 5.34
CA TYR A 51 9.17 10.18 3.93
C TYR A 51 10.18 10.84 2.99
N GLY A 52 10.72 12.01 3.35
CA GLY A 52 11.80 12.65 2.61
C GLY A 52 13.06 11.80 2.53
N TYR A 53 13.49 11.20 3.65
CA TYR A 53 14.60 10.26 3.68
C TYR A 53 14.34 9.03 2.79
N ARG A 54 13.14 8.44 2.88
CA ARG A 54 12.76 7.29 2.04
C ARG A 54 12.76 7.65 0.56
N TYR A 55 12.27 8.83 0.21
CA TYR A 55 12.27 9.32 -1.16
C TYR A 55 13.69 9.44 -1.72
N MET A 56 14.61 10.06 -0.97
CA MET A 56 16.02 10.14 -1.38
C MET A 56 16.69 8.76 -1.47
N LYS A 57 16.44 7.89 -0.50
CA LYS A 57 16.99 6.53 -0.47
C LYS A 57 16.55 5.73 -1.70
N ILE A 58 15.25 5.75 -2.03
CA ILE A 58 14.70 5.00 -3.15
C ILE A 58 15.18 5.59 -4.49
N SER A 59 15.20 6.92 -4.60
CA SER A 59 15.52 7.59 -5.87
C SER A 59 17.00 7.45 -6.25
N PHE A 60 17.92 7.46 -5.27
CA PHE A 60 19.36 7.53 -5.55
C PHE A 60 20.15 6.31 -5.07
N PHE A 61 19.67 5.56 -4.08
CA PHE A 61 20.45 4.52 -3.39
C PHE A 61 19.77 3.15 -3.36
N ASP A 62 18.87 2.85 -4.31
CA ASP A 62 18.15 1.58 -4.35
C ASP A 62 18.56 0.69 -5.54
N THR A 63 19.64 -0.07 -5.34
CA THR A 63 20.07 -1.13 -6.27
C THR A 63 19.39 -2.47 -5.98
N MET A 64 18.85 -2.63 -4.77
CA MET A 64 18.25 -3.89 -4.31
C MET A 64 16.89 -4.15 -4.95
N HIS A 65 16.12 -3.10 -5.24
CA HIS A 65 14.84 -3.25 -5.92
C HIS A 65 15.00 -3.92 -7.29
N VAL A 66 15.90 -3.40 -8.13
CA VAL A 66 16.14 -3.89 -9.49
C VAL A 66 16.69 -5.32 -9.49
N SER A 67 17.60 -5.63 -8.57
CA SER A 67 18.19 -6.97 -8.46
C SER A 67 17.13 -8.02 -8.06
N ASN A 68 16.27 -7.68 -7.10
CA ASN A 68 15.18 -8.57 -6.67
C ASN A 68 14.13 -8.77 -7.77
N GLU A 69 13.74 -7.72 -8.49
CA GLU A 69 12.80 -7.86 -9.60
C GLU A 69 13.35 -8.70 -10.75
N SER A 70 14.64 -8.56 -11.06
CA SER A 70 15.31 -9.41 -12.05
C SER A 70 15.33 -10.88 -11.58
N ARG A 71 15.69 -11.10 -10.31
CA ARG A 71 15.71 -12.45 -9.71
C ARG A 71 14.33 -13.10 -9.71
N ARG A 72 13.28 -12.34 -9.38
CA ARG A 72 11.90 -12.81 -9.41
C ARG A 72 11.48 -13.25 -10.82
N ARG A 73 11.72 -12.43 -11.84
CA ARG A 73 11.42 -12.78 -13.24
C ARG A 73 12.17 -14.01 -13.71
N PHE A 74 13.42 -14.18 -13.27
CA PHE A 74 14.19 -15.40 -13.56
C PHE A 74 13.54 -16.64 -12.94
N MET A 75 13.12 -16.56 -11.68
CA MET A 75 12.44 -17.67 -10.99
C MET A 75 11.10 -18.02 -11.63
N GLU A 76 10.32 -17.02 -12.06
CA GLU A 76 9.06 -17.23 -12.77
C GLU A 76 9.28 -18.00 -14.08
N LYS A 77 10.30 -17.64 -14.88
CA LYS A 77 10.67 -18.37 -16.10
C LYS A 77 11.12 -19.80 -15.82
N GLN A 78 11.93 -19.97 -14.77
CA GLN A 78 12.41 -21.29 -14.37
C GLN A 78 11.25 -22.21 -13.94
N MET A 79 10.29 -21.67 -13.19
CA MET A 79 9.08 -22.39 -12.80
C MET A 79 8.26 -22.85 -14.01
N LEU A 80 8.00 -21.95 -14.97
CA LEU A 80 7.26 -22.28 -16.19
C LEU A 80 7.98 -23.36 -17.00
N PHE A 81 9.30 -23.24 -17.16
CA PHE A 81 10.11 -24.24 -17.87
C PHE A 81 10.00 -25.64 -17.24
N TYR A 82 10.12 -25.75 -15.91
CA TYR A 82 9.99 -27.04 -15.24
C TYR A 82 8.59 -27.61 -15.30
N ASN A 83 7.58 -26.74 -15.27
CA ASN A 83 6.18 -27.14 -15.39
C ASN A 83 5.93 -27.75 -16.78
N ASP A 84 6.32 -27.06 -17.85
CA ASP A 84 6.20 -27.55 -19.23
C ASP A 84 7.01 -28.83 -19.45
N MET A 85 8.22 -28.91 -18.91
CA MET A 85 9.06 -30.10 -18.99
C MET A 85 8.39 -31.30 -18.30
N GLY A 86 7.80 -31.09 -17.11
CA GLY A 86 7.06 -32.11 -16.37
C GLY A 86 5.82 -32.60 -17.12
N TYR A 87 5.07 -31.68 -17.74
CA TYR A 87 3.93 -32.03 -18.61
C TYR A 87 4.38 -32.84 -19.82
N ASN A 88 5.42 -32.39 -20.54
CA ASN A 88 5.94 -33.10 -21.71
C ASN A 88 6.43 -34.51 -21.36
N LEU A 89 7.06 -34.69 -20.21
CA LEU A 89 7.50 -36.01 -19.74
C LEU A 89 6.30 -36.92 -19.47
N SER A 90 5.29 -36.41 -18.78
CA SER A 90 4.05 -37.13 -18.49
C SER A 90 3.30 -37.52 -19.77
N MET A 91 3.22 -36.62 -20.76
CA MET A 91 2.60 -36.90 -22.06
C MET A 91 3.35 -37.97 -22.83
N LYS A 92 4.70 -37.97 -22.81
CA LYS A 92 5.50 -39.04 -23.42
C LYS A 92 5.25 -40.39 -22.77
N TYR A 93 5.09 -40.41 -21.44
CA TYR A 93 4.73 -41.64 -20.72
C TYR A 93 3.36 -42.17 -21.16
N ILE A 94 2.34 -41.32 -21.24
CA ILE A 94 1.01 -41.70 -21.74
C ILE A 94 1.07 -42.15 -23.20
N GLY A 95 1.81 -41.43 -24.05
CA GLY A 95 2.00 -41.82 -25.45
C GLY A 95 2.69 -43.17 -25.62
N ASN A 96 3.56 -43.57 -24.68
CA ASN A 96 4.15 -44.89 -24.69
C ASN A 96 3.12 -46.00 -24.38
N LEU A 97 2.07 -45.71 -23.60
CA LEU A 97 0.97 -46.65 -23.35
C LEU A 97 0.19 -46.97 -24.63
N CYS A 98 0.09 -46.01 -25.57
CA CYS A 98 -0.58 -46.24 -26.85
C CYS A 98 0.05 -47.37 -27.66
N LYS A 99 1.33 -47.70 -27.45
CA LYS A 99 1.96 -48.87 -28.10
C LYS A 99 1.32 -50.19 -27.68
N TYR A 100 0.79 -50.24 -26.48
CA TYR A 100 0.13 -51.42 -25.92
C TYR A 100 -1.39 -51.39 -26.12
N TYR A 101 -1.93 -50.30 -26.67
CA TYR A 101 -3.35 -50.19 -26.96
C TYR A 101 -3.68 -50.95 -28.25
N ASP A 102 -4.54 -51.95 -28.12
CA ASP A 102 -5.12 -52.68 -29.26
C ASP A 102 -6.59 -52.24 -29.45
N PRO A 103 -6.91 -51.46 -30.50
CA PRO A 103 -8.28 -51.04 -30.74
C PRO A 103 -9.22 -52.19 -31.13
N VAL A 104 -8.68 -53.32 -31.61
CA VAL A 104 -9.49 -54.48 -32.02
C VAL A 104 -10.07 -55.20 -30.81
N ALA A 105 -9.39 -55.14 -29.66
CA ALA A 105 -9.88 -55.70 -28.41
C ALA A 105 -11.16 -55.01 -27.89
N LEU A 106 -11.49 -53.80 -28.38
CA LEU A 106 -12.75 -53.13 -28.07
C LEU A 106 -13.95 -53.66 -28.86
N ARG A 107 -13.70 -54.35 -29.98
CA ARG A 107 -14.76 -54.86 -30.85
C ARG A 107 -15.48 -56.02 -30.17
N LEU A 108 -16.81 -55.95 -30.08
CA LEU A 108 -17.60 -57.09 -29.63
C LEU A 108 -17.61 -58.20 -30.69
N PRO A 109 -17.70 -59.48 -30.28
CA PRO A 109 -17.80 -60.59 -31.20
C PRO A 109 -18.95 -60.38 -32.22
N PHE A 110 -18.68 -60.69 -33.49
CA PHE A 110 -19.62 -60.58 -34.62
C PHE A 110 -20.16 -59.18 -34.95
N GLN A 111 -19.64 -58.12 -34.33
CA GLN A 111 -19.94 -56.74 -34.72
C GLN A 111 -18.77 -56.14 -35.51
N PRO A 112 -19.03 -55.21 -36.45
CA PRO A 112 -17.98 -54.41 -37.06
C PRO A 112 -17.28 -53.55 -35.99
N LEU A 113 -16.09 -53.08 -36.32
CA LEU A 113 -15.24 -52.27 -35.44
C LEU A 113 -15.72 -50.81 -35.38
#